data_AF-A0A2H0BUL2-F1
#
_entry.id   AF-A0A2H0BUL2-F1
#
_cell.length_a   1.000
_cell.length_b   1.000
_cell.length_c   1.000
_cell.angle_alpha   90.00
_cell.angle_beta   90.00
_cell.angle_gamma   90.00
#
_symmetry.space_group_name_H-M   'P 1'
#
loop_
_entity.id
_entity.type
_entity.pdbx_description
1 polymer ?
#
loop_
_entity_poly.entity_id
_entity_poly.type
_entity_poly.pdbx_seq_one_letter_code
_entity_poly.pdbx_strand_id
1 'polypeptide(L)'
;MQITAIIRGRGQLTIPEEIRKSLNWISESVAVTISIVSDSKVLIEPHRITSKVNWNLLRSSISRVREFTGKTGNLAKFIVQDREAH
;
A
#
# COMPACT_ATOMS: atom_id res chain seq x y z
N MET A 1 -19.97 25.69 9.08
CA MET A 1 -20.08 25.92 7.63
C MET A 1 -20.93 24.82 7.04
N GLN A 2 -21.96 25.16 6.26
CA GLN A 2 -22.86 24.21 5.62
C GLN A 2 -22.92 24.55 4.14
N ILE A 3 -22.63 23.58 3.28
CA ILE A 3 -22.66 23.75 1.82
C ILE A 3 -23.55 22.65 1.24
N THR A 4 -24.45 23.05 0.35
CA THR A 4 -25.30 22.13 -0.40
C THR A 4 -24.65 21.87 -1.75
N ALA A 5 -24.45 20.61 -2.10
CA ALA A 5 -23.90 20.20 -3.39
C ALA A 5 -24.79 19.13 -4.03
N ILE A 6 -24.75 19.06 -5.36
CA ILE A 6 -25.55 18.12 -6.13
C ILE A 6 -24.65 16.96 -6.56
N ILE A 7 -25.13 15.72 -6.34
CA ILE A 7 -24.49 14.52 -6.87
C ILE A 7 -24.72 14.49 -8.38
N ARG A 8 -23.63 14.47 -9.14
CA ARG A 8 -23.65 14.41 -10.60
C ARG A 8 -23.77 12.96 -11.08
N GLY A 9 -23.86 12.78 -12.39
CA GLY A 9 -23.92 11.47 -13.02
C GLY A 9 -22.84 10.53 -12.49
N ARG A 10 -23.20 9.24 -12.36
CA ARG A 10 -22.33 8.18 -11.80
C ARG A 10 -21.96 8.35 -10.32
N GLY A 11 -22.75 9.10 -9.55
CA GLY A 11 -22.53 9.22 -8.10
C GLY A 11 -21.37 10.13 -7.70
N GLN A 12 -20.93 11.02 -8.60
CA GLN A 12 -19.80 11.91 -8.34
C GLN A 12 -20.24 13.12 -7.51
N LEU A 13 -19.51 13.41 -6.44
CA LEU A 13 -19.67 14.62 -5.63
C LEU A 13 -18.42 15.50 -5.76
N THR A 14 -18.59 16.72 -6.25
CA THR A 14 -17.50 17.69 -6.31
C THR A 14 -17.36 18.37 -4.95
N ILE A 15 -16.15 18.32 -4.36
CA ILE A 15 -15.84 19.03 -3.12
C ILE A 15 -15.56 20.50 -3.46
N PRO A 16 -16.34 21.46 -2.92
CA PRO A 16 -16.14 22.90 -3.15
C PRO A 16 -14.76 23.40 -2.71
N GLU A 17 -14.31 24.49 -3.33
CA GLU A 17 -13.00 25.09 -3.10
C GLU A 17 -12.78 25.49 -1.64
N GLU A 18 -13.84 25.97 -0.96
CA GLU A 18 -13.78 26.40 0.43
C GLU A 18 -13.41 25.24 1.37
N ILE A 19 -13.91 24.03 1.09
CA ILE A 19 -13.57 22.83 1.87
C ILE A 19 -12.14 22.38 1.55
N ARG A 20 -11.74 22.41 0.27
CA ARG A 20 -10.38 22.01 -0.15
C ARG A 20 -9.31 22.88 0.49
N LYS A 21 -9.51 24.20 0.55
CA LYS A 21 -8.59 25.14 1.21
C LYS A 21 -8.51 24.96 2.72
N SER A 22 -9.57 24.42 3.34
CA SER A 22 -9.64 24.21 4.78
C SER A 22 -8.96 22.91 5.23
N LEU A 23 -8.74 21.96 4.32
CA LEU A 23 -8.25 20.60 4.65
C LEU A 23 -7.06 20.22 3.76
N ASN A 24 -5.88 20.14 4.37
CA ASN A 24 -4.60 19.91 3.67
C ASN A 24 -4.49 18.59 2.89
N TRP A 25 -5.34 17.61 3.20
CA TRP A 25 -5.29 16.28 2.58
C TRP A 25 -6.20 16.14 1.36
N ILE A 26 -7.08 17.12 1.10
CA ILE A 26 -8.00 17.09 -0.06
C ILE A 26 -7.30 17.73 -1.26
N SER A 27 -6.31 17.01 -1.81
CA SER A 27 -5.65 17.35 -3.08
C SER A 27 -6.03 16.37 -4.19
N GLU A 28 -5.71 16.74 -5.42
CA GLU A 28 -5.97 15.88 -6.58
C GLU A 28 -5.21 14.55 -6.46
N SER A 29 -5.84 13.47 -6.96
CA SER A 29 -5.27 12.12 -6.98
C SER A 29 -4.95 11.49 -5.61
N VAL A 30 -5.53 12.00 -4.51
CA VAL A 30 -5.42 11.38 -3.19
C VAL A 30 -6.46 10.27 -3.01
N ALA A 31 -6.02 9.11 -2.55
CA ALA A 31 -6.90 8.02 -2.17
C ALA A 31 -7.66 8.35 -0.88
N VAL A 32 -8.96 8.07 -0.87
CA VAL A 32 -9.85 8.30 0.29
C VAL A 32 -10.59 7.02 0.66
N THR A 33 -10.90 6.87 1.94
CA THR A 33 -11.82 5.87 2.44
C THR A 33 -13.19 6.50 2.60
N ILE A 34 -14.24 5.79 2.18
CA ILE A 34 -15.64 6.21 2.30
C ILE A 34 -16.35 5.19 3.18
N SER A 35 -16.94 5.64 4.28
CA SER A 35 -17.68 4.78 5.22
C SER A 35 -19.07 5.36 5.51
N ILE A 36 -20.05 4.48 5.72
CA ILE A 36 -21.40 4.87 6.12
C ILE A 36 -21.45 4.91 7.64
N VAL A 37 -21.72 6.08 8.22
CA VAL A 37 -21.81 6.27 9.68
C VAL A 37 -23.26 6.11 10.15
N SER A 38 -24.23 6.51 9.32
CA SER A 38 -25.66 6.29 9.53
C SER A 38 -26.40 6.41 8.20
N ASP A 39 -27.70 6.14 8.18
CA ASP A 39 -28.55 6.16 6.97
C ASP A 39 -28.47 7.47 6.16
N SER A 40 -28.12 8.57 6.82
CA SER A 40 -28.02 9.91 6.22
C SER A 40 -26.60 10.51 6.24
N LYS A 41 -25.60 9.76 6.70
CA LYS A 41 -24.24 10.27 6.91
C LYS A 41 -23.18 9.35 6.33
N VAL A 42 -22.38 9.93 5.45
CA VAL A 42 -21.17 9.32 4.91
C VAL A 42 -19.97 10.09 5.45
N LEU A 43 -18.96 9.36 5.92
CA LEU A 43 -17.67 9.91 6.33
C LEU A 43 -16.65 9.65 5.22
N ILE A 44 -15.90 10.70 4.87
CA ILE A 44 -14.79 10.64 3.92
C ILE A 44 -13.53 11.04 4.66
N GLU A 45 -12.51 10.19 4.59
CA GLU A 45 -11.24 10.42 5.27
C GLU A 45 -10.06 10.00 4.36
N PRO A 46 -8.84 10.54 4.59
CA PRO A 46 -7.66 10.09 3.88
C PRO A 46 -7.48 8.57 4.00
N HIS A 47 -7.18 7.91 2.89
CA HIS A 47 -6.85 6.50 2.94
C HIS A 47 -5.49 6.32 3.61
N ARG A 48 -5.50 6.01 4.91
CA ARG A 48 -4.30 5.63 5.64
C ARG A 48 -4.11 4.14 5.43
N ILE A 49 -3.10 3.79 4.64
CA ILE A 49 -2.61 2.42 4.57
C ILE A 49 -2.04 2.11 5.96
N THR A 50 -2.88 1.56 6.81
CA THR A 50 -2.48 1.01 8.11
C THR A 50 -1.94 -0.38 7.85
N SER A 51 -1.02 -0.52 6.90
CA SER A 51 -0.21 -1.73 6.82
C SER A 51 0.69 -1.67 8.05
N LYS A 52 0.19 -2.17 9.18
CA LYS A 52 1.04 -2.56 10.29
C LYS A 52 2.02 -3.55 9.70
N VAL A 53 3.22 -3.07 9.37
CA VAL A 53 4.31 -3.92 8.90
C VAL A 53 4.46 -4.99 9.96
N ASN A 54 4.20 -6.24 9.59
CA ASN A 54 4.38 -7.36 10.49
C ASN A 54 5.88 -7.60 10.62
N TRP A 55 6.52 -6.84 11.50
CA TRP A 55 7.96 -6.91 11.76
C TRP A 55 8.42 -8.31 12.15
N ASN A 56 7.55 -9.10 12.78
CA ASN A 56 7.85 -10.49 13.11
C ASN A 56 7.94 -11.36 11.85
N LEU A 57 7.02 -11.17 10.90
CA LEU A 57 7.04 -11.87 9.61
C LEU A 57 8.22 -11.44 8.75
N LEU A 58 8.58 -10.15 8.76
CA LEU A 58 9.77 -9.65 8.08
C LEU A 58 11.04 -10.26 8.67
N ARG A 59 11.18 -10.24 9.99
CA ARG A 59 12.36 -10.77 10.68
C ARG A 59 12.49 -12.28 10.53
N SER A 60 11.38 -13.03 10.63
CA SER A 60 11.41 -14.49 10.43
C SER A 60 11.76 -14.87 9.00
N SER A 61 11.30 -14.10 8.02
CA SER A 61 11.66 -14.30 6.61
C SER A 61 13.15 -14.04 6.37
N ILE A 62 13.69 -12.95 6.93
CA ILE A 62 15.13 -12.64 6.84
C ILE A 62 15.98 -13.73 7.52
N SER A 63 15.60 -14.17 8.73
CA SER A 63 16.30 -15.25 9.43
C SER A 63 16.28 -16.55 8.63
N ARG A 64 15.12 -16.94 8.09
CA ARG A 64 14.98 -18.16 7.27
C ARG A 64 15.89 -18.14 6.05
N VAL A 65 16.00 -17.00 5.35
CA VAL A 65 16.92 -16.86 4.20
C VAL A 65 18.38 -16.99 4.62
N ARG A 66 18.77 -16.49 5.81
CA ARG A 66 20.15 -16.63 6.31
C ARG A 66 20.47 -18.04 6.80
N GLU A 67 19.47 -18.78 7.27
CA GLU A 67 19.59 -20.19 7.66
C GLU A 67 19.75 -21.12 6.46
N PHE A 68 19.36 -20.69 5.25
CA PHE A 68 19.79 -21.32 4.01
C PHE A 68 21.28 -21.04 3.79
N THR A 69 22.12 -21.72 4.54
CA THR A 69 23.51 -21.94 4.16
C THR A 69 23.50 -22.80 2.91
N GLY A 70 23.72 -22.17 1.75
CA GLY A 70 24.02 -22.92 0.53
C GLY A 70 25.14 -23.92 0.84
N LYS A 71 25.09 -25.11 0.21
CA LYS A 71 26.22 -26.04 0.32
C LYS A 71 27.47 -25.30 -0.14
N THR A 72 28.45 -25.17 0.74
CA THR A 72 29.76 -24.63 0.37
C THR A 72 30.40 -25.60 -0.60
N GLY A 73 30.31 -25.26 -1.89
CA GLY A 73 30.90 -26.02 -2.98
C GLY A 73 32.26 -25.43 -3.37
N ASN A 74 33.19 -26.29 -3.77
CA ASN A 74 34.40 -25.82 -4.42
C ASN A 74 34.03 -25.26 -5.80
N LEU A 75 34.11 -23.94 -5.96
CA LEU A 75 33.80 -23.24 -7.21
C LEU A 75 34.62 -23.78 -8.39
N ALA A 76 35.89 -24.15 -8.16
CA ALA A 76 36.73 -24.74 -9.19
C ALA A 76 36.21 -26.11 -9.63
N LYS A 77 35.68 -26.93 -8.71
CA LYS A 77 35.10 -28.23 -9.03
C LYS A 77 33.81 -28.10 -9.85
N PHE A 78 32.99 -27.09 -9.55
CA PHE A 78 31.79 -26.78 -10.33
C PHE A 78 32.13 -26.37 -11.77
N ILE A 79 33.12 -25.48 -11.94
CA ILE A 79 33.56 -25.01 -13.26
C ILE A 79 34.15 -26.15 -14.10
N VAL A 80 34.92 -27.06 -13.48
CA VAL A 80 35.47 -28.24 -14.19
C VAL A 80 34.35 -29.17 -14.65
N GLN A 81 33.38 -29.48 -13.79
CA GLN A 81 32.23 -30.32 -14.18
C GLN A 81 31.38 -29.69 -15.29
N ASP A 82 31.16 -28.37 -15.25
CA ASP A 82 30.41 -27.65 -16.27
C ASP A 82 31.07 -27.72 -17.66
N ARG A 83 32.41 -27.66 -17.67
CA ARG A 83 33.22 -27.77 -18.89
C ARG A 83 33.36 -29.19 -19.44
N GLU A 84 33.29 -30.21 -18.59
CA GLU A 84 33.34 -31.62 -19.03
C GLU A 84 31.98 -32.11 -19.53
N ALA A 85 30.89 -31.45 -19.13
CA ALA A 85 29.52 -31.81 -19.53
C ALA A 85 29.04 -31.14 -20.84
N HIS A 86 29.85 -30.26 -21.43
CA HIS A 86 29.60 -29.59 -22.72
C HIS A 86 30.64 -30.04 -23.76
#